data_AF-A0A9E3E9G6-F1
#
_entry.id   AF-A0A9E3E9G6-F1
#
_cell.length_a   1.000
_cell.length_b   1.000
_cell.length_c   1.000
_cell.angle_alpha   90.00
_cell.angle_beta   90.00
_cell.angle_gamma   90.00
#
_symmetry.space_group_name_H-M   'P 1'
#
loop_
_entity.id
_entity.type
_entity.pdbx_description
1 polymer ?
#
loop_
_entity_poly.entity_id
_entity_poly.type
_entity_poly.pdbx_seq_one_letter_code
_entity_poly.pdbx_strand_id
1 'polypeptide(L)'
;MPENKAHNASQKATVTLPAIVEKIIKPAHPREPEKAQIAIEGADDLYREIRIENSLDKRNGEEVRLKEGAQVEVTVEADAEDVLPSNQPIER
;
A
#
# COMPACT_ATOMS: atom_id res chain seq x y z
N MET A 1 29.25 -25.78 5.07
CA MET A 1 27.94 -25.66 4.43
C MET A 1 26.91 -25.37 5.52
N PRO A 2 26.41 -24.14 5.70
CA PRO A 2 25.23 -23.94 6.54
C PRO A 2 24.00 -23.56 5.69
N GLU A 3 22.94 -24.30 5.99
CA GLU A 3 21.55 -23.82 6.12
C GLU A 3 20.80 -23.45 4.84
N ASN A 4 20.27 -24.52 4.25
CA ASN A 4 19.11 -24.53 3.37
C ASN A 4 17.87 -23.93 4.09
N LYS A 5 17.75 -22.59 4.11
CA LYS A 5 16.51 -21.84 4.43
C LYS A 5 15.50 -21.93 3.29
N ALA A 6 15.13 -23.14 2.91
CA ALA A 6 14.00 -23.37 2.03
C ALA A 6 13.16 -24.41 2.73
N HIS A 7 12.17 -24.02 3.54
CA HIS A 7 10.98 -24.80 3.94
C HIS A 7 10.08 -23.92 4.83
N ASN A 8 9.55 -22.86 4.24
CA ASN A 8 8.18 -22.34 4.43
C ASN A 8 8.09 -21.06 3.61
N ALA A 9 7.77 -21.22 2.33
CA ALA A 9 7.14 -20.14 1.57
C ALA A 9 5.74 -19.96 2.19
N SER A 10 5.68 -19.27 3.33
CA SER A 10 4.47 -18.80 3.98
C SER A 10 3.64 -18.10 2.92
N GLN A 11 2.49 -18.66 2.56
CA GLN A 11 1.59 -18.05 1.58
C GLN A 11 1.10 -16.72 2.16
N LYS A 12 1.76 -15.62 1.81
CA LYS A 12 1.32 -14.28 2.21
C LYS A 12 -0.09 -14.06 1.66
N ALA A 13 -1.01 -13.63 2.52
CA ALA A 13 -2.31 -13.20 2.06
C ALA A 13 -2.12 -11.87 1.32
N THR A 14 -2.68 -11.78 0.11
CA THR A 14 -2.54 -10.58 -0.73
C THR A 14 -3.89 -10.17 -1.28
N VAL A 15 -4.18 -8.87 -1.26
CA VAL A 15 -5.30 -8.27 -1.98
C VAL A 15 -4.81 -7.07 -2.77
N THR A 16 -5.22 -6.98 -4.03
CA THR A 16 -4.92 -5.83 -4.89
C THR A 16 -6.21 -5.10 -5.20
N LEU A 17 -6.21 -3.80 -4.93
CA LEU A 17 -7.36 -2.94 -5.11
C LEU A 17 -7.03 -1.82 -6.11
N PRO A 18 -7.90 -1.57 -7.09
CA PRO A 18 -7.75 -0.41 -7.96
C PRO A 18 -7.92 0.87 -7.14
N ALA A 19 -7.14 1.90 -7.47
CA ALA A 19 -7.17 3.17 -6.76
C ALA A 19 -6.81 4.34 -7.68
N ILE A 20 -7.16 5.54 -7.24
CA ILE A 20 -6.90 6.79 -7.95
C ILE A 20 -6.21 7.77 -7.01
N VAL A 21 -5.20 8.46 -7.51
CA VAL A 21 -4.60 9.59 -6.81
C VAL A 21 -5.58 10.76 -6.84
N GLU A 22 -6.34 10.92 -5.76
CA GLU A 22 -7.38 11.96 -5.67
C GLU A 22 -6.77 13.35 -5.56
N LYS A 23 -5.68 13.50 -4.81
CA LYS A 23 -5.07 14.82 -4.57
C LYS A 23 -3.59 14.73 -4.21
N ILE A 24 -2.80 15.68 -4.71
CA ILE A 24 -1.44 15.91 -4.21
C ILE A 24 -1.47 17.03 -3.16
N ILE A 25 -1.15 16.68 -1.92
CA ILE A 25 -1.07 17.62 -0.80
C ILE A 25 0.35 18.18 -0.78
N LYS A 26 0.47 19.46 -1.14
CA LYS A 26 1.73 20.19 -1.05
C LYS A 26 2.10 20.41 0.43
N PRO A 27 3.38 20.29 0.78
CA PRO A 27 3.85 20.52 2.13
C PRO A 27 3.69 22.00 2.50
N ALA A 28 3.38 22.28 3.76
CA ALA A 28 3.34 23.66 4.26
C ALA A 28 4.77 24.22 4.43
N HIS A 29 5.75 23.34 4.64
CA HIS A 29 7.15 23.70 4.81
C HIS A 29 8.02 23.14 3.67
N PRO A 30 8.95 23.91 3.07
CA PRO A 30 9.77 23.46 1.95
C PRO A 30 10.68 22.25 2.21
N ARG A 31 10.85 21.86 3.48
CA ARG A 31 11.68 20.71 3.90
C ARG A 31 10.87 19.43 4.07
N GLU A 32 9.55 19.49 4.00
CA GLU A 32 8.69 18.31 4.08
C GLU A 32 8.38 17.79 2.68
N PRO A 33 8.30 16.47 2.48
CA PRO A 33 7.89 15.90 1.19
C PRO A 33 6.40 16.17 0.95
N GLU A 34 6.03 16.26 -0.33
CA GLU A 34 4.61 16.29 -0.70
C GLU A 34 3.96 14.93 -0.46
N LYS A 35 2.66 14.93 -0.18
CA LYS A 35 1.91 13.70 0.10
C LYS A 35 0.91 13.42 -1.00
N ALA A 36 0.80 12.17 -1.42
CA ALA A 36 -0.26 11.71 -2.31
C ALA A 36 -1.42 11.16 -1.47
N GLN A 37 -2.61 11.69 -1.70
CA GLN A 37 -3.87 11.10 -1.23
C GLN A 37 -4.40 10.17 -2.31
N ILE A 38 -4.56 8.90 -1.95
CA ILE A 38 -5.00 7.82 -2.83
C ILE A 38 -6.35 7.33 -2.34
N ALA A 39 -7.35 7.39 -3.21
CA ALA A 39 -8.69 6.87 -2.98
C ALA A 39 -8.79 5.46 -3.59
N ILE A 40 -9.10 4.47 -2.75
CA ILE A 40 -9.21 3.06 -3.13
C ILE A 40 -10.65 2.78 -3.61
N GLU A 41 -10.81 2.17 -4.78
CA GLU A 41 -12.11 1.80 -5.31
C GLU A 41 -12.60 0.48 -4.69
N GLY A 42 -13.85 0.43 -4.23
CA GLY A 42 -14.48 -0.81 -3.74
C GLY A 42 -14.30 -1.16 -2.27
N ALA A 43 -13.60 -0.34 -1.48
CA ALA A 43 -13.58 -0.46 0.00
C ALA A 43 -14.94 -0.02 0.62
N ASP A 44 -15.20 -0.13 1.92
CA ASP A 44 -16.42 0.46 2.52
C ASP A 44 -16.32 1.99 2.56
N ASP A 45 -17.45 2.70 2.43
CA ASP A 45 -17.50 4.15 2.12
C ASP A 45 -16.76 5.07 3.12
N LEU A 46 -16.53 4.64 4.36
CA LEU A 46 -15.95 5.51 5.40
C LEU A 46 -14.41 5.55 5.43
N TYR A 47 -13.69 4.60 4.82
CA TYR A 47 -12.23 4.47 5.01
C TYR A 47 -11.48 4.02 3.74
N ARG A 48 -11.64 4.75 2.63
CA ARG A 48 -10.98 4.42 1.36
C ARG A 48 -9.72 5.24 1.06
N GLU A 49 -9.34 6.15 1.94
CA GLU A 49 -8.25 7.10 1.68
C GLU A 49 -6.97 6.69 2.42
N ILE A 50 -5.88 6.57 1.68
CA ILE A 50 -4.53 6.46 2.24
C ILE A 50 -3.70 7.69 1.85
N ARG A 51 -2.86 8.16 2.76
CA ARG A 51 -1.92 9.25 2.52
C ARG A 51 -0.51 8.75 2.67
N ILE A 52 0.25 8.81 1.59
CA ILE A 52 1.66 8.39 1.55
C ILE A 52 2.54 9.55 1.09
N GLU A 53 3.83 9.50 1.41
CA GLU A 53 4.79 10.42 0.82
C GLU A 53 4.89 10.17 -0.69
N ASN A 54 4.87 11.23 -1.49
CA ASN A 54 4.88 11.13 -2.94
C ASN A 54 6.31 11.03 -3.49
N SER A 55 7.10 10.14 -2.89
CA SER A 55 8.48 9.87 -3.27
C SER A 55 8.57 8.40 -3.63
N LEU A 56 8.64 8.12 -4.93
CA LEU A 56 8.73 6.76 -5.46
C LEU A 56 10.08 6.58 -6.14
N ASP A 57 10.77 5.50 -5.83
CA ASP A 57 12.00 5.14 -6.53
C ASP A 57 11.69 4.37 -7.81
N LYS A 58 12.15 4.90 -8.93
CA LYS A 58 12.11 4.19 -10.21
C LYS A 58 13.30 3.22 -10.30
N ARG A 59 13.19 2.19 -11.13
CA ARG A 59 14.21 1.12 -11.30
C ARG A 59 15.63 1.63 -11.61
N ASN A 60 15.76 2.83 -12.15
CA ASN A 60 17.03 3.51 -12.45
C ASN A 60 17.60 4.30 -11.26
N GLY A 61 16.97 4.28 -10.08
CA GLY A 61 17.33 5.09 -8.92
C GLY A 61 16.90 6.56 -9.02
N GLU A 62 15.99 6.87 -9.96
CA GLU A 62 15.41 8.21 -10.10
C GLU A 62 14.18 8.34 -9.20
N GLU A 63 14.16 9.38 -8.36
CA GLU A 63 12.99 9.72 -7.56
C GLU A 63 11.91 10.35 -8.45
N VAL A 64 10.74 9.71 -8.48
CA VAL A 64 9.56 10.15 -9.24
C VAL A 64 8.36 10.35 -8.32
N ARG A 65 7.37 11.10 -8.82
CA ARG A 65 6.17 11.46 -8.08
C ARG A 65 4.92 11.05 -8.85
N LEU A 66 3.89 10.64 -8.13
CA LEU A 66 2.55 10.44 -8.66
C LEU A 66 1.91 11.77 -9.04
N LYS A 67 1.02 11.71 -10.02
CA LYS A 67 0.22 12.84 -10.49
C LYS A 67 -1.21 12.69 -9.99
N GLU A 68 -1.87 13.82 -9.74
CA GLU A 68 -3.31 13.85 -9.49
C GLU A 68 -4.08 13.22 -10.66
N GLY A 69 -5.09 12.41 -10.35
CA GLY A 69 -5.88 11.64 -11.31
C GLY A 69 -5.20 10.39 -11.87
N ALA A 70 -3.97 10.06 -11.45
CA ALA A 70 -3.31 8.84 -11.90
C ALA A 70 -4.01 7.59 -11.34
N GLN A 71 -4.25 6.61 -12.20
CA GLN A 71 -4.68 5.27 -11.80
C GLN A 71 -3.49 4.52 -11.22
N VAL A 72 -3.68 3.93 -10.05
CA VAL A 72 -2.67 3.15 -9.33
C VAL A 72 -3.32 1.88 -8.78
N GLU A 73 -2.48 0.90 -8.44
CA GLU A 73 -2.91 -0.32 -7.76
C GLU A 73 -2.33 -0.32 -6.34
N VAL A 74 -3.17 -0.61 -5.35
CA VAL A 74 -2.75 -0.78 -3.96
C VAL A 74 -2.76 -2.26 -3.65
N THR A 75 -1.58 -2.82 -3.39
CA THR A 75 -1.43 -4.21 -2.96
C THR A 75 -1.16 -4.24 -1.46
N VAL A 76 -2.04 -4.93 -0.72
CA VAL A 76 -1.88 -5.18 0.71
C VAL A 76 -1.42 -6.62 0.88
N GLU A 77 -0.24 -6.80 1.50
CA GLU A 77 0.33 -8.11 1.82
C GLU A 77 0.42 -8.28 3.33
N ALA A 78 0.00 -9.44 3.82
CA ALA A 78 0.10 -9.82 5.23
C ALA A 78 0.70 -11.23 5.36
N ASP A 79 1.50 -11.44 6.41
CA ASP A 79 2.06 -12.75 6.70
C ASP A 79 0.97 -13.71 7.23
N ALA A 80 1.17 -15.00 7.02
CA ALA A 80 0.17 -16.03 7.37
C ALA A 80 -0.12 -16.10 8.87
N GLU A 81 0.80 -15.61 9.71
CA GLU A 81 0.63 -15.52 11.16
C GLU A 81 -0.25 -14.33 11.59
N ASP A 82 -0.41 -13.32 10.74
CA ASP A 82 -1.14 -12.07 11.02
C ASP A 82 -2.56 -12.05 10.43
N VAL A 83 -3.03 -13.19 9.89
CA VAL A 83 -4.35 -13.30 9.25
C VAL A 83 -5.25 -14.30 9.96
N LEU A 84 -6.54 -13.96 10.05
CA LEU A 84 -7.57 -14.84 10.58
C LEU A 84 -8.46 -15.38 9.44
N PRO A 85 -8.97 -16.63 9.54
CA PRO A 85 -9.93 -17.15 8.57
C PRO A 85 -11.18 -16.28 8.50
N SER A 86 -11.60 -15.89 7.29
CA SER A 86 -12.76 -15.01 7.07
C SER A 86 -14.09 -15.58 7.56
N ASN A 87 -14.14 -16.89 7.88
CA ASN A 87 -15.35 -17.58 8.35
C ASN A 87 -15.41 -17.75 9.88
N GLN A 88 -14.52 -17.10 10.64
CA GLN A 88 -14.57 -17.08 12.11
C GLN A 88 -15.02 -15.70 12.62
N PRO A 89 -15.93 -15.64 13.62
CA PRO A 89 -16.24 -14.40 14.32
C PRO A 89 -14.97 -13.84 14.96
N ILE A 90 -14.75 -12.54 14.80
CA ILE A 90 -13.68 -11.83 15.51
C ILE A 90 -14.09 -11.78 16.99
N GLU A 91 -13.51 -12.63 17.84
CA GLU A 91 -13.66 -12.51 19.29
C GLU A 91 -12.94 -11.23 19.75
N ARG A 92 -13.67 -10.36 20.48
CA ARG A 92 -13.19 -9.09 21.02
C ARG A 92 -12.55 -9.26 22.38
#